data_AF-A0AA95FBE1-F1
#
_entry.id   AF-A0AA95FBE1-F1
#
_cell.length_a   1.000
_cell.length_b   1.000
_cell.length_c   1.000
_cell.angle_alpha   90.00
_cell.angle_beta   90.00
_cell.angle_gamma   90.00
#
_symmetry.space_group_name_H-M   'P 1'
#
loop_
_entity.id
_entity.type
_entity.pdbx_description
1 polymer ?
#
loop_
_entity_poly.entity_id
_entity_poly.type
_entity_poly.pdbx_seq_one_letter_code
_entity_poly.pdbx_strand_id
1 'polypeptide(L)'
;MPDSASKQVAWASLIERDDAPNTIVRSAALGFVHPAGVEALAEFVPAYFDMLLPIWESRTYQIAQYLIVGLFPTALANVALRDATRGWLSTNQDAAPALRRLVLENLADVERSLAAQARDADD
;
A
#
# COMPACT_ATOMS: atom_id res chain seq x y z
N MET A 1 1.59 -14.77 17.04
CA MET A 1 2.15 -13.94 15.95
C MET A 1 0.99 -13.39 15.15
N PRO A 2 1.06 -12.19 14.55
CA PRO A 2 -0.01 -11.74 13.66
C PRO A 2 -0.11 -12.73 12.50
N ASP A 3 -1.20 -13.50 12.46
CA ASP A 3 -1.49 -14.47 11.41
C ASP A 3 -2.20 -13.78 10.22
N SER A 4 -2.20 -14.42 9.04
CA SER A 4 -2.84 -13.87 7.83
C SER A 4 -4.32 -13.53 8.07
N ALA A 5 -5.02 -14.30 8.91
CA ALA A 5 -6.41 -14.07 9.30
C ALA A 5 -6.62 -12.71 10.01
N SER A 6 -5.75 -12.36 10.95
CA SER A 6 -5.82 -11.06 11.65
C SER A 6 -5.62 -9.88 10.68
N LYS A 7 -4.75 -10.04 9.67
CA LYS A 7 -4.57 -9.03 8.62
C LYS A 7 -5.78 -8.94 7.70
N GLN A 8 -6.40 -10.07 7.33
CA GLN A 8 -7.63 -10.04 6.52
C GLN A 8 -8.75 -9.27 7.22
N VAL A 9 -8.93 -9.47 8.53
CA VAL A 9 -9.93 -8.71 9.31
C VAL A 9 -9.60 -7.21 9.34
N ALA A 10 -8.33 -6.86 9.55
CA ALA A 10 -7.90 -5.46 9.53
C ALA A 10 -8.09 -4.82 8.14
N TRP A 11 -7.80 -5.57 7.08
CA TRP A 11 -8.02 -5.15 5.69
C TRP A 11 -9.50 -4.88 5.42
N ALA A 12 -10.37 -5.86 5.68
CA ALA A 12 -11.82 -5.71 5.50
C ALA A 12 -12.36 -4.51 6.28
N SER A 13 -11.92 -4.31 7.52
CA SER A 13 -12.34 -3.15 8.32
C SER A 13 -11.90 -1.81 7.74
N LEU A 14 -10.79 -1.73 6.99
CA LEU A 14 -10.31 -0.50 6.39
C LEU A 14 -10.95 -0.21 5.03
N ILE A 15 -11.22 -1.26 4.26
CA ILE A 15 -11.70 -1.16 2.88
C ILE A 15 -13.24 -1.15 2.80
N GLU A 16 -13.91 -1.95 3.63
CA GLU A 16 -15.37 -2.16 3.55
C GLU A 16 -16.15 -1.15 4.41
N ARG A 17 -15.53 -0.57 5.43
CA ARG A 17 -16.21 0.38 6.35
C ARG A 17 -15.84 1.82 6.05
N ASP A 18 -16.83 2.71 6.05
CA ASP A 18 -16.68 4.15 5.82
C ASP A 18 -17.13 5.03 6.99
N ASP A 19 -17.52 4.40 8.10
CA ASP A 19 -18.00 5.02 9.33
C ASP A 19 -16.87 5.36 10.33
N ALA A 20 -15.64 4.91 10.07
CA ALA A 20 -14.52 5.09 10.98
C ALA A 20 -13.98 6.53 10.97
N PRO A 21 -13.64 7.10 12.14
CA PRO A 21 -12.99 8.41 12.20
C PRO A 21 -11.65 8.42 11.46
N ASN A 22 -11.31 9.54 10.79
CA ASN A 22 -10.08 9.68 9.99
C ASN A 22 -8.79 9.30 10.75
N THR A 23 -8.74 9.59 12.05
CA THR A 23 -7.59 9.25 12.91
C THR A 23 -7.41 7.73 13.07
N ILE A 24 -8.52 7.00 13.15
CA ILE A 24 -8.54 5.54 13.24
C ILE A 24 -8.15 4.91 11.91
N VAL A 25 -8.67 5.42 10.79
CA VAL A 25 -8.29 4.95 9.46
C VAL A 25 -6.79 5.10 9.23
N ARG A 26 -6.23 6.27 9.56
CA ARG A 26 -4.80 6.54 9.43
C ARG A 26 -3.94 5.61 10.31
N SER A 27 -4.28 5.46 11.59
CA SER A 27 -3.49 4.63 12.50
C SER A 27 -3.56 3.15 12.14
N ALA A 28 -4.74 2.66 11.76
CA ALA A 28 -4.94 1.28 11.34
C ALA A 28 -4.18 0.95 10.04
N ALA A 29 -4.22 1.85 9.04
CA ALA A 29 -3.46 1.68 7.80
C ALA A 29 -1.95 1.57 8.08
N LEU A 30 -1.39 2.47 8.89
CA LEU A 30 0.02 2.41 9.26
C LEU A 30 0.38 1.16 10.07
N GLY A 31 -0.52 0.68 10.94
CA GLY A 31 -0.32 -0.55 11.71
C GLY A 31 -0.36 -1.81 10.84
N PHE A 32 -1.07 -1.79 9.71
CA PHE A 32 -1.20 -2.94 8.82
C PHE A 32 0.13 -3.36 8.20
N VAL A 33 0.96 -2.39 7.80
CA VAL A 33 2.25 -2.59 7.11
C VAL A 33 3.42 -2.84 8.07
N HIS A 34 3.15 -3.05 9.36
CA HIS A 34 4.18 -3.25 10.37
C HIS A 34 5.09 -4.47 10.04
N PRO A 35 6.44 -4.34 10.19
CA PRO A 35 7.40 -5.39 9.80
C PRO A 35 7.16 -6.75 10.45
N ALA A 36 6.61 -6.78 11.67
CA ALA A 36 6.29 -8.02 12.39
C ALA A 36 5.30 -8.96 11.69
N GLY A 37 4.66 -8.52 10.58
CA GLY A 37 3.81 -9.35 9.74
C GLY A 37 4.14 -9.26 8.26
N VAL A 38 5.40 -9.00 7.91
CA VAL A 38 5.85 -8.80 6.52
C VAL A 38 5.60 -10.02 5.62
N GLU A 39 5.74 -11.23 6.16
CA GLU A 39 5.54 -12.49 5.42
C GLU A 39 4.13 -12.59 4.82
N ALA A 40 3.12 -12.14 5.57
CA ALA A 40 1.74 -12.11 5.12
C ALA A 40 1.43 -10.92 4.19
N LEU A 41 2.25 -9.85 4.15
CA LEU A 41 1.98 -8.68 3.31
C LEU A 41 2.05 -8.98 1.81
N ALA A 42 2.84 -9.97 1.41
CA ALA A 42 2.97 -10.37 0.00
C ALA A 42 1.61 -10.81 -0.59
N GLU A 43 0.77 -11.47 0.21
CA GLU A 43 -0.58 -11.91 -0.19
C GLU A 43 -1.53 -10.73 -0.46
N PHE A 44 -1.26 -9.56 0.12
CA PHE A 44 -2.10 -8.36 -0.03
C PHE A 44 -1.62 -7.44 -1.16
N VAL A 45 -0.50 -7.73 -1.83
CA VAL A 45 -0.02 -6.91 -2.94
C VAL A 45 -1.06 -6.80 -4.07
N PRO A 46 -1.70 -7.90 -4.54
CA PRO A 46 -2.77 -7.80 -5.53
C PRO A 46 -3.97 -7.00 -5.01
N ALA A 47 -4.44 -7.31 -3.80
CA ALA A 47 -5.58 -6.62 -3.17
C ALA A 47 -5.34 -5.11 -3.01
N TYR A 48 -4.09 -4.70 -2.74
CA TYR A 48 -3.68 -3.30 -2.69
C TYR A 48 -3.88 -2.61 -4.03
N PHE A 49 -3.44 -3.19 -5.14
CA PHE A 49 -3.60 -2.56 -6.45
C PHE A 49 -5.06 -2.56 -6.93
N ASP A 50 -5.80 -3.63 -6.62
CA ASP A 50 -7.23 -3.74 -6.95
C ASP A 50 -8.09 -2.71 -6.23
N MET A 51 -7.71 -2.30 -5.01
CA MET A 51 -8.48 -1.30 -4.24
C MET A 51 -8.26 0.14 -4.67
N LEU A 52 -7.21 0.46 -5.45
CA LEU A 52 -6.79 1.85 -5.68
C LEU A 52 -7.87 2.70 -6.37
N LEU A 53 -8.46 2.20 -7.46
CA LEU A 53 -9.53 2.92 -8.16
C LEU A 53 -10.82 2.97 -7.34
N PRO A 54 -11.34 1.84 -6.80
CA PRO A 54 -12.55 1.86 -5.98
C PRO A 54 -12.47 2.80 -4.77
N ILE A 55 -11.35 2.80 -4.04
CA ILE A 55 -11.17 3.69 -2.88
C ILE A 55 -11.09 5.15 -3.31
N TRP A 56 -10.40 5.44 -4.41
CA TRP A 56 -10.30 6.80 -4.93
C TRP A 56 -11.65 7.38 -5.35
N GLU A 57 -12.51 6.56 -5.95
CA GLU A 57 -13.82 6.97 -6.44
C GLU A 57 -14.88 7.05 -5.35
N SER A 58 -14.79 6.19 -4.34
CA SER A 58 -15.82 6.07 -3.29
C SER A 58 -15.54 6.87 -2.03
N ARG A 59 -14.27 7.22 -1.75
CA ARG A 59 -13.89 7.89 -0.50
C ARG A 59 -13.53 9.35 -0.71
N THR A 60 -13.57 10.12 0.37
CA THR A 60 -13.01 11.48 0.35
C THR A 60 -11.51 11.42 0.05
N TYR A 61 -10.99 12.45 -0.61
CA TYR A 61 -9.56 12.54 -0.96
C TYR A 61 -8.64 12.25 0.24
N GLN A 62 -8.96 12.79 1.42
CA GLN A 62 -8.14 12.60 2.63
C GLN A 62 -8.12 11.13 3.08
N ILE A 63 -9.26 10.44 3.07
CA ILE A 63 -9.35 9.02 3.42
C ILE A 63 -8.63 8.17 2.37
N ALA A 64 -8.88 8.43 1.08
CA ALA A 64 -8.21 7.73 0.00
C ALA A 64 -6.69 7.87 0.12
N GLN A 65 -6.18 9.08 0.37
CA GLN A 65 -4.76 9.33 0.57
C GLN A 65 -4.19 8.53 1.75
N TYR A 66 -4.89 8.48 2.90
CA TYR A 66 -4.43 7.70 4.06
C TYR A 66 -4.39 6.20 3.77
N LEU A 67 -5.37 5.67 3.06
CA LEU A 67 -5.42 4.25 2.70
C LEU A 67 -4.34 3.91 1.66
N ILE A 68 -4.21 4.69 0.59
CA ILE A 68 -3.25 4.45 -0.50
C ILE A 68 -1.81 4.52 0.02
N VAL A 69 -1.48 5.56 0.79
CA VAL A 69 -0.11 5.72 1.31
C VAL A 69 0.14 4.75 2.47
N GLY A 70 -0.83 4.59 3.37
CA GLY A 70 -0.66 3.80 4.59
C GLY A 70 -0.65 2.28 4.35
N LEU A 71 -1.37 1.79 3.35
CA LEU A 71 -1.46 0.35 3.04
C LEU A 71 -0.43 -0.13 2.02
N PHE A 72 0.34 0.79 1.42
CA PHE A 72 1.39 0.39 0.49
C PHE A 72 2.46 -0.44 1.23
N PRO A 73 2.74 -1.69 0.79
CA PRO A 73 3.52 -2.64 1.57
C PRO A 73 5.03 -2.41 1.46
N THR A 74 5.50 -1.19 1.75
CA THR A 74 6.92 -0.77 1.63
C THR A 74 7.87 -1.68 2.40
N ALA A 75 7.42 -2.31 3.50
CA ALA A 75 8.20 -3.27 4.27
C ALA A 75 8.71 -4.48 3.45
N LEU A 76 8.05 -4.82 2.34
CA LEU A 76 8.52 -5.86 1.43
C LEU A 76 9.78 -5.44 0.67
N ALA A 77 9.89 -4.15 0.31
CA ALA A 77 11.01 -3.53 -0.39
C ALA A 77 11.69 -4.44 -1.43
N ASN A 78 10.91 -5.15 -2.24
CA ASN A 78 11.42 -6.16 -3.17
C ASN A 78 11.08 -5.82 -4.63
N VAL A 79 11.73 -6.53 -5.55
CA VAL A 79 11.56 -6.33 -7.01
C VAL A 79 10.11 -6.57 -7.45
N ALA A 80 9.43 -7.56 -6.86
CA ALA A 80 8.04 -7.89 -7.22
C ALA A 80 7.08 -6.73 -6.92
N LEU A 81 7.22 -6.06 -5.76
CA LEU A 81 6.41 -4.90 -5.41
C LEU A 81 6.69 -3.71 -6.35
N ARG A 82 7.96 -3.46 -6.66
CA ARG A 82 8.35 -2.40 -7.62
C ARG A 82 7.70 -2.63 -8.98
N ASP A 83 7.82 -3.86 -9.50
CA ASP A 83 7.33 -4.19 -10.84
C ASP A 83 5.80 -4.20 -10.90
N ALA A 84 5.12 -4.65 -9.84
CA ALA A 84 3.67 -4.52 -9.72
C ALA A 84 3.22 -3.04 -9.71
N THR A 85 3.94 -2.18 -8.99
CA THR A 85 3.64 -0.73 -8.94
C THR A 85 3.81 -0.07 -10.31
N ARG A 86 4.89 -0.39 -11.03
CA ARG A 86 5.12 0.06 -12.41
C ARG A 86 4.06 -0.46 -13.36
N GLY A 87 3.69 -1.74 -13.22
CA GLY A 87 2.63 -2.38 -13.98
C GLY A 87 1.32 -1.61 -13.86
N TRP A 88 0.86 -1.37 -12.62
CA TRP A 88 -0.35 -0.60 -12.36
C TRP A 88 -0.31 0.81 -12.96
N LEU A 89 0.81 1.53 -12.81
CA LEU A 89 0.98 2.87 -13.37
C LEU A 89 0.94 2.89 -14.90
N SER A 90 1.39 1.81 -15.54
CA SER A 90 1.42 1.67 -17.00
C SER A 90 0.05 1.35 -17.59
N THR A 91 -0.78 0.57 -16.87
CA THR A 91 -2.11 0.14 -17.31
C THR A 91 -3.19 1.19 -17.00
N ASN A 92 -2.98 2.02 -15.97
CA ASN A 92 -3.96 3.01 -15.50
C ASN A 92 -3.52 4.44 -15.88
N GLN A 93 -3.36 4.70 -17.17
CA GLN A 93 -2.85 6.00 -17.65
C GLN A 93 -3.87 7.13 -17.53
N ASP A 94 -5.14 6.77 -17.57
CA ASP A 94 -6.32 7.61 -17.47
C ASP A 94 -6.79 7.84 -16.02
N ALA A 95 -6.23 7.11 -15.05
CA ALA A 95 -6.51 7.33 -13.64
C ALA A 95 -6.20 8.78 -13.21
N ALA A 96 -6.93 9.25 -12.19
CA ALA A 96 -6.83 10.63 -11.72
C ALA A 96 -5.37 11.05 -11.45
N PRO A 97 -4.91 12.23 -11.91
CA PRO A 97 -3.51 12.64 -11.78
C PRO A 97 -2.98 12.62 -10.34
N ALA A 98 -3.82 12.98 -9.37
CA ALA A 98 -3.45 12.94 -7.96
C ALA A 98 -3.29 11.51 -7.42
N LEU A 99 -4.13 10.56 -7.85
CA LEU A 99 -3.96 9.14 -7.52
C LEU A 99 -2.64 8.60 -8.09
N ARG A 100 -2.39 8.84 -9.38
CA ARG A 100 -1.16 8.40 -10.04
C ARG A 100 0.08 8.97 -9.37
N ARG A 101 0.01 10.23 -8.91
CA ARG A 101 1.09 10.86 -8.15
C ARG A 101 1.40 10.13 -6.85
N LEU A 102 0.39 9.76 -6.05
CA LEU A 102 0.62 9.00 -4.81
C LEU A 102 1.30 7.65 -5.09
N VAL A 103 0.88 6.95 -6.14
CA VAL A 103 1.48 5.66 -6.53
C VAL A 103 2.92 5.84 -7.06
N LEU A 104 3.21 6.93 -7.77
CA LEU A 104 4.57 7.28 -8.19
C LEU A 104 5.49 7.59 -7.00
N GLU A 105 4.99 8.31 -5.99
CA GLU A 105 5.74 8.60 -4.76
C GLU A 105 6.07 7.29 -4.01
N ASN A 106 5.10 6.38 -3.88
CA ASN A 106 5.29 5.04 -3.33
C ASN A 106 6.33 4.20 -4.11
N LEU A 107 6.31 4.26 -5.45
CA LEU A 107 7.31 3.60 -6.29
C LEU A 107 8.73 4.12 -6.00
N ALA A 108 8.89 5.44 -5.93
CA ALA A 108 10.18 6.06 -5.67
C ALA A 108 10.76 5.62 -4.31
N ASP A 109 9.91 5.42 -3.31
CA ASP A 109 10.32 4.95 -1.99
C ASP A 109 10.83 3.50 -2.04
N VAL A 110 10.13 2.59 -2.72
CA VAL A 110 10.58 1.19 -2.88
C VAL A 110 11.87 1.11 -3.70
N GLU A 111 12.01 1.91 -4.75
CA GLU A 111 13.24 1.96 -5.54
C GLU A 111 14.43 2.44 -4.70
N ARG A 112 14.21 3.44 -3.82
CA ARG A 112 15.24 3.92 -2.90
C ARG A 112 15.62 2.85 -1.87
N SER A 113 14.65 2.14 -1.30
CA SER A 113 14.90 1.04 -0.36
C SER A 113 15.69 -0.10 -1.00
N LEU A 114 15.34 -0.49 -2.23
CA LEU A 114 16.08 -1.50 -3.00
C LEU A 114 17.53 -1.07 -3.26
N ALA A 115 17.74 0.19 -3.63
CA ALA A 115 19.08 0.73 -3.88
C ALA A 115 19.93 0.82 -2.60
N ALA A 116 19.32 1.05 -1.44
CA ALA A 116 20.00 1.00 -0.15
C ALA A 116 20.41 -0.43 0.21
N GLN A 117 19.49 -1.40 0.12
CA GLN A 117 19.77 -2.81 0.40
C GLN A 117 20.88 -3.38 -0.48
N ALA A 118 20.94 -3.01 -1.76
CA ALA A 118 22.00 -3.45 -2.66
C ALA A 118 23.38 -2.93 -2.23
N ARG A 119 23.46 -1.69 -1.72
CA ARG A 119 24.72 -1.13 -1.22
C ARG A 119 25.16 -1.77 0.09
N ASP A 120 24.23 -1.96 1.03
CA ASP A 120 24.53 -2.59 2.32
C ASP A 120 25.00 -4.06 2.18
N ALA A 121 24.66 -4.73 1.07
CA ALA A 121 25.08 -6.09 0.78
C ALA A 121 26.48 -6.19 0.13
N ASP A 122 27.01 -5.07 -0.37
CA ASP A 122 28.32 -4.98 -1.03
C ASP A 122 29.44 -4.51 -0.07
N ASP A 123 29.11 -4.12 1.17
CA ASP A 123 30.02 -3.71 2.26
C ASP A 123 30.39 -4.88 3.21
#